data_AF-A0A4Y9QU20-F1
#
_entry.id   AF-A0A4Y9QU20-F1
#
_cell.length_a   1.000
_cell.length_b   1.000
_cell.length_c   1.000
_cell.angle_alpha   90.00
_cell.angle_beta   90.00
_cell.angle_gamma   90.00
#
_symmetry.space_group_name_H-M   'P 1'
#
loop_
_entity.id
_entity.type
_entity.pdbx_description
1 polymer ?
#
loop_
_entity_poly.entity_id
_entity_poly.type
_entity_poly.pdbx_seq_one_letter_code
_entity_poly.pdbx_strand_id
1 'polypeptide(L)'
;MIQKLFPLDKNYILRQAQFAMEEELLEQMVYELKRSYTYLYNPLQLMDSTYAAILDNFEFPMDRIRLIYRQLCGIYRYLNGDNQLELLFDGKSHFDKFKEDWERTFIQYIRELGQFEPYVKTMLRMTILYDTESRAEWAENHCKAFINQHFGIRVIKRHGELKLKAS
;
A
#
# COMPACT_ATOMS: atom_id res chain seq x y z
N MET A 1 -6.03 13.86 13.40
CA MET A 1 -5.55 14.91 12.48
C MET A 1 -4.60 14.24 11.48
N ILE A 2 -4.94 14.16 10.19
CA ILE A 2 -4.18 13.36 9.20
C ILE A 2 -2.88 14.10 8.83
N GLN A 3 -1.72 13.55 9.21
CA GLN A 3 -0.40 14.12 8.92
C GLN A 3 -0.19 14.28 7.40
N LYS A 4 0.29 15.46 6.98
CA LYS A 4 0.73 15.69 5.59
C LYS A 4 2.03 14.93 5.35
N LEU A 5 2.05 14.05 4.36
CA LEU A 5 3.27 13.30 3.98
C LEU A 5 4.31 14.18 3.28
N PHE A 6 3.90 15.29 2.64
CA PHE A 6 4.80 16.29 2.05
C PHE A 6 4.12 17.67 1.92
N PRO A 7 4.88 18.79 1.83
CA PRO A 7 4.34 20.15 1.86
C PRO A 7 3.38 20.51 0.71
N LEU A 8 3.55 19.86 -0.45
CA LEU A 8 2.76 20.10 -1.68
C LEU A 8 1.50 19.23 -1.79
N ASP A 9 1.18 18.43 -0.78
CA ASP A 9 0.00 17.55 -0.76
C ASP A 9 -1.28 18.39 -0.56
N LYS A 10 -1.78 18.98 -1.66
CA LYS A 10 -2.95 19.89 -1.71
C LYS A 10 -4.23 19.24 -2.25
N ASN A 11 -4.19 18.01 -2.76
CA ASN A 11 -5.40 17.36 -3.31
C ASN A 11 -6.27 16.78 -2.18
N TYR A 12 -7.11 17.64 -1.59
CA TYR A 12 -7.98 17.29 -0.47
C TYR A 12 -9.05 16.27 -0.84
N ILE A 13 -9.63 16.36 -2.04
CA ILE A 13 -10.70 15.46 -2.49
C ILE A 13 -10.15 14.06 -2.71
N LEU A 14 -8.99 13.93 -3.38
CA LEU A 14 -8.31 12.64 -3.53
C LEU A 14 -7.95 12.03 -2.18
N ARG A 15 -7.48 12.84 -1.22
CA ARG A 15 -7.19 12.34 0.13
C ARG A 15 -8.44 11.83 0.84
N GLN A 16 -9.57 12.52 0.69
CA GLN A 16 -10.85 12.07 1.23
C GLN A 16 -11.32 10.77 0.57
N ALA A 17 -11.18 10.65 -0.75
CA ALA A 17 -11.48 9.42 -1.48
C ALA A 17 -10.62 8.26 -0.97
N GLN A 18 -9.31 8.45 -0.87
CA GLN A 18 -8.37 7.45 -0.34
C GLN A 18 -8.68 7.06 1.12
N PHE A 19 -9.11 8.00 1.95
CA PHE A 19 -9.52 7.69 3.32
C PHE A 19 -10.83 6.90 3.36
N ALA A 20 -11.81 7.28 2.53
CA ALA A 20 -13.10 6.60 2.46
C ALA A 20 -12.99 5.16 1.94
N MET A 21 -11.97 4.84 1.15
CA MET A 21 -11.70 3.51 0.61
C MET A 21 -10.70 2.69 1.44
N GLU A 22 -10.19 3.23 2.56
CA GLU A 22 -9.10 2.58 3.33
C GLU A 22 -9.46 1.15 3.72
N GLU A 23 -10.59 0.92 4.41
CA GLU A 23 -10.95 -0.41 4.91
C GLU A 23 -11.15 -1.44 3.78
N GLU A 24 -11.90 -1.08 2.73
CA GLU A 24 -12.12 -1.96 1.56
C GLU A 24 -10.81 -2.33 0.87
N LEU A 25 -9.92 -1.36 0.68
CA LEU A 25 -8.65 -1.59 0.00
C LEU A 25 -7.64 -2.36 0.87
N LEU A 26 -7.73 -2.27 2.21
CA LEU A 26 -6.94 -3.12 3.10
C LEU A 26 -7.33 -4.60 2.97
N GLU A 27 -8.61 -4.91 2.84
CA GLU A 27 -9.08 -6.28 2.56
C GLU A 27 -8.52 -6.77 1.21
N GLN A 28 -8.54 -5.92 0.19
CA GLN A 28 -7.95 -6.25 -1.12
C GLN A 28 -6.44 -6.47 -1.05
N MET A 29 -5.70 -5.70 -0.23
CA MET A 29 -4.27 -5.95 0.00
C MET A 29 -4.01 -7.34 0.57
N VAL A 30 -4.81 -7.75 1.55
CA VAL A 30 -4.69 -9.07 2.20
C VAL A 30 -5.01 -10.17 1.20
N TYR A 31 -6.07 -10.01 0.41
CA TYR A 31 -6.45 -10.95 -0.63
C TYR A 31 -5.33 -11.13 -1.67
N GLU A 32 -4.84 -10.03 -2.26
CA GLU A 32 -3.77 -10.10 -3.26
C GLU A 32 -2.45 -10.58 -2.66
N LEU A 33 -2.18 -10.35 -1.38
CA LEU A 33 -1.01 -10.90 -0.68
C LEU A 33 -1.07 -12.44 -0.58
N LYS A 34 -2.20 -13.00 -0.14
CA LYS A 34 -2.42 -14.45 -0.06
C LYS A 34 -2.30 -15.09 -1.46
N ARG A 35 -2.89 -14.45 -2.47
CA ARG A 35 -2.78 -14.87 -3.87
C ARG A 35 -1.34 -14.83 -4.39
N SER A 36 -0.60 -13.76 -4.09
CA SER A 36 0.81 -13.60 -4.50
C SER A 36 1.71 -14.64 -3.85
N TYR A 37 1.50 -14.93 -2.55
CA TYR A 37 2.19 -16.02 -1.88
C TYR A 37 1.94 -17.36 -2.57
N THR A 38 0.67 -17.67 -2.85
CA THR A 38 0.29 -18.90 -3.54
C THR A 38 0.99 -19.01 -4.88
N TYR A 39 0.98 -17.95 -5.68
CA TYR A 39 1.63 -17.93 -6.99
C TYR A 39 3.15 -18.15 -6.91
N LEU A 40 3.84 -17.50 -5.97
CA LEU A 40 5.29 -17.54 -5.86
C LEU A 40 5.82 -18.80 -5.18
N TYR A 41 5.14 -19.30 -4.15
CA TYR A 41 5.69 -20.32 -3.25
C TYR A 41 4.89 -21.61 -3.20
N ASN A 42 3.60 -21.58 -3.55
CA ASN A 42 2.75 -22.76 -3.51
C ASN A 42 1.79 -22.84 -4.72
N PRO A 43 2.32 -22.88 -5.97
CA PRO A 43 1.48 -22.88 -7.17
C PRO A 43 0.61 -24.14 -7.28
N LEU A 44 1.00 -25.23 -6.62
CA LEU A 44 0.24 -26.48 -6.54
C LEU A 44 -0.81 -26.48 -5.42
N GLN A 45 -0.85 -25.43 -4.60
CA GLN A 45 -1.80 -25.27 -3.49
C GLN A 45 -1.77 -26.45 -2.51
N LEU A 46 -0.57 -26.98 -2.23
CA LEU A 46 -0.40 -28.05 -1.26
C LEU A 46 -0.76 -27.53 0.13
N MET A 47 -1.63 -28.25 0.83
CA MET A 47 -2.09 -27.87 2.16
C MET A 47 -1.06 -28.28 3.22
N ASP A 48 -0.06 -27.44 3.43
CA ASP A 48 0.83 -27.51 4.58
C ASP A 48 0.36 -26.60 5.73
N SER A 49 0.96 -26.75 6.91
CA SER A 49 0.59 -25.99 8.11
C SER A 49 0.79 -24.48 7.97
N THR A 50 1.78 -24.05 7.18
CA THR A 50 2.06 -22.64 6.93
C THR A 50 1.03 -22.06 5.97
N TYR A 51 0.74 -22.78 4.89
CA TYR A 51 -0.25 -22.37 3.90
C TYR A 51 -1.66 -22.31 4.50
N ALA A 52 -2.03 -23.29 5.33
CA ALA A 52 -3.28 -23.26 6.09
C ALA A 52 -3.32 -22.02 7.01
N ALA A 53 -2.25 -21.73 7.75
CA ALA A 53 -2.18 -20.52 8.58
C ALA A 53 -2.31 -19.24 7.75
N ILE A 54 -1.75 -19.20 6.54
CA ILE A 54 -1.87 -18.02 5.66
C ILE A 54 -3.31 -17.82 5.18
N LEU A 55 -4.02 -18.89 4.84
CA LEU A 55 -5.40 -18.82 4.36
C LEU A 55 -6.38 -18.50 5.49
N ASP A 56 -6.25 -19.19 6.62
CA ASP A 56 -7.27 -19.22 7.68
C ASP A 56 -7.05 -18.16 8.78
N ASN A 57 -5.91 -17.47 8.78
CA ASN A 57 -5.69 -16.40 9.74
C ASN A 57 -6.33 -15.08 9.26
N PHE A 58 -7.18 -14.54 10.13
CA PHE A 58 -7.88 -13.26 9.99
C PHE A 58 -7.54 -12.27 11.12
N GLU A 59 -6.82 -12.72 12.15
CA GLU A 59 -6.41 -11.89 13.29
C GLU A 59 -4.93 -11.55 13.20
N PHE A 60 -4.64 -10.32 12.78
CA PHE A 60 -3.28 -9.80 12.68
C PHE A 60 -3.29 -8.27 12.86
N PRO A 61 -2.13 -7.65 13.17
CA PRO A 61 -2.05 -6.20 13.39
C PRO A 61 -2.33 -5.41 12.09
N MET A 62 -3.61 -5.11 11.86
CA MET A 62 -4.09 -4.39 10.66
C MET A 62 -3.46 -3.00 10.51
N ASP A 63 -3.07 -2.37 11.61
CA ASP A 63 -2.37 -1.08 11.60
C ASP A 63 -1.09 -1.10 10.76
N ARG A 64 -0.39 -2.24 10.67
CA ARG A 64 0.83 -2.35 9.85
C ARG A 64 0.53 -2.35 8.37
N ILE A 65 -0.55 -3.00 7.94
CA ILE A 65 -1.03 -2.93 6.55
C ILE A 65 -1.46 -1.52 6.22
N ARG A 66 -2.20 -0.88 7.14
CA ARG A 66 -2.65 0.50 7.04
C ARG A 66 -1.49 1.48 6.84
N LEU A 67 -0.34 1.24 7.47
CA LEU A 67 0.87 2.06 7.23
C LEU A 67 1.37 1.94 5.79
N ILE A 68 1.39 0.73 5.22
CA ILE A 68 1.79 0.51 3.83
C ILE A 68 0.77 1.10 2.86
N TYR A 69 -0.52 0.91 3.11
CA TYR A 69 -1.59 1.56 2.34
C TYR A 69 -1.40 3.07 2.27
N ARG A 70 -1.21 3.72 3.43
CA ARG A 70 -1.00 5.17 3.51
C ARG A 70 0.28 5.63 2.82
N GLN A 71 1.33 4.82 2.83
CA GLN A 71 2.53 5.09 2.05
C GLN A 71 2.20 5.09 0.55
N LEU A 72 1.54 4.05 0.04
CA LEU A 72 1.14 3.97 -1.38
C LEU A 72 0.20 5.12 -1.79
N CYS A 73 -0.72 5.52 -0.91
CA CYS A 73 -1.55 6.72 -1.12
C CYS A 73 -0.67 7.97 -1.30
N GLY A 74 0.33 8.14 -0.44
CA GLY A 74 1.29 9.25 -0.53
C GLY A 74 2.10 9.23 -1.82
N ILE A 75 2.56 8.05 -2.24
CA ILE A 75 3.27 7.83 -3.49
C ILE A 75 2.40 8.23 -4.68
N TYR A 76 1.16 7.76 -4.72
CA TYR A 76 0.22 8.11 -5.79
C TYR A 76 -0.03 9.61 -5.88
N ARG A 77 -0.26 10.28 -4.75
CA ARG A 77 -0.44 11.75 -4.73
C ARG A 77 0.81 12.50 -5.15
N TYR A 78 1.98 11.95 -4.87
CA TYR A 78 3.25 12.54 -5.30
C TYR A 78 3.43 12.41 -6.83
N LEU A 79 3.12 11.25 -7.40
CA LEU A 79 3.22 10.99 -8.85
C LEU A 79 2.14 11.71 -9.67
N ASN A 80 0.96 11.96 -9.10
CA ASN A 80 -0.20 12.55 -9.79
C ASN A 80 -0.56 13.95 -9.24
N GLY A 81 0.42 14.69 -8.72
CA GLY A 81 0.21 15.92 -7.94
C GLY A 81 -0.49 17.07 -8.70
N ASP A 82 -0.39 17.08 -10.03
CA ASP A 82 -0.88 18.17 -10.89
C ASP A 82 -2.37 18.07 -11.23
N ASN A 83 -3.02 16.93 -10.95
CA ASN A 83 -4.32 16.61 -11.56
C ASN A 83 -5.57 17.09 -10.78
N GLN A 84 -5.50 18.28 -10.17
CA GLN A 84 -6.48 18.67 -9.15
C GLN A 84 -7.85 19.12 -9.68
N LEU A 85 -7.97 19.49 -10.96
CA LEU A 85 -9.19 20.09 -11.53
C LEU A 85 -9.35 19.75 -13.02
N GLU A 86 -9.26 18.46 -13.38
CA GLU A 86 -9.63 18.05 -14.75
C GLU A 86 -11.12 18.32 -14.99
N LEU A 87 -11.46 19.01 -16.07
CA LEU A 87 -12.86 19.23 -16.44
C LEU A 87 -13.53 17.89 -16.73
N LEU A 88 -14.53 17.55 -15.92
CA LEU A 88 -15.35 16.35 -16.09
C LEU A 88 -16.57 16.71 -16.93
N PHE A 89 -16.70 16.06 -18.08
CA PHE A 89 -17.82 16.24 -19.00
C PHE A 89 -18.86 15.11 -18.89
N ASP A 90 -18.61 14.11 -18.05
CA ASP A 90 -19.45 12.93 -17.84
C ASP A 90 -20.48 13.10 -16.71
N GLY A 91 -20.49 14.26 -16.04
CA GLY A 91 -21.40 14.58 -14.94
C GLY A 91 -21.07 13.89 -13.61
N LYS A 92 -19.95 13.14 -13.53
CA LYS A 92 -19.50 12.53 -12.27
C LYS A 92 -18.90 13.58 -11.34
N SER A 93 -18.94 13.31 -10.04
CA SER A 93 -18.20 14.11 -9.07
C SER A 93 -16.70 13.78 -9.15
N HIS A 94 -15.84 14.75 -8.87
CA HIS A 94 -14.40 14.52 -8.74
C HIS A 94 -14.08 13.46 -7.68
N PHE A 95 -14.90 13.37 -6.64
CA PHE A 95 -14.74 12.37 -5.59
C PHE A 95 -14.91 10.95 -6.12
N ASP A 96 -15.98 10.71 -6.89
CA ASP A 96 -16.25 9.38 -7.47
C ASP A 96 -15.18 9.00 -8.49
N LYS A 97 -14.78 9.94 -9.34
CA LYS A 97 -13.66 9.71 -10.27
C LYS A 97 -12.37 9.38 -9.52
N PHE A 98 -12.02 10.14 -8.49
CA PHE A 98 -10.80 9.87 -7.71
C PHE A 98 -10.85 8.54 -6.97
N LYS A 99 -12.03 8.07 -6.56
CA LYS A 99 -12.19 6.72 -6.02
C LYS A 99 -11.87 5.66 -7.07
N GLU A 100 -12.52 5.73 -8.22
CA GLU A 100 -12.35 4.78 -9.33
C GLU A 100 -10.89 4.73 -9.82
N ASP A 101 -10.28 5.90 -10.01
CA ASP A 101 -8.89 6.02 -10.46
C ASP A 101 -7.90 5.51 -9.42
N TRP A 102 -8.15 5.82 -8.13
CA TRP A 102 -7.32 5.34 -7.04
C TRP A 102 -7.41 3.82 -6.89
N GLU A 103 -8.61 3.27 -6.84
CA GLU A 103 -8.84 1.83 -6.72
C GLU A 103 -8.12 1.05 -7.82
N ARG A 104 -8.33 1.46 -9.08
CA ARG A 104 -7.71 0.82 -10.24
C ARG A 104 -6.19 0.84 -10.14
N THR A 105 -5.61 2.01 -9.83
CA THR A 105 -4.16 2.16 -9.73
C THR A 105 -3.60 1.40 -8.53
N PHE A 106 -4.31 1.40 -7.42
CA PHE A 106 -3.92 0.71 -6.21
C PHE A 106 -3.88 -0.81 -6.40
N ILE A 107 -4.92 -1.38 -7.01
CA ILE A 107 -4.98 -2.80 -7.36
C ILE A 107 -3.84 -3.18 -8.30
N GLN A 108 -3.52 -2.29 -9.27
CA GLN A 108 -2.35 -2.49 -10.13
C GLN A 108 -1.05 -2.51 -9.32
N TYR A 109 -0.82 -1.54 -8.44
CA TYR A 109 0.38 -1.47 -7.60
C TYR A 109 0.55 -2.71 -6.74
N ILE A 110 -0.49 -3.17 -6.04
CA ILE A 110 -0.36 -4.34 -5.15
C ILE A 110 -0.13 -5.63 -5.94
N ARG A 111 -0.68 -5.74 -7.16
CA ARG A 111 -0.41 -6.88 -8.07
C ARG A 111 1.00 -6.87 -8.60
N GLU A 112 1.52 -5.70 -8.99
CA GLU A 112 2.90 -5.54 -9.44
C GLU A 112 3.87 -5.83 -8.30
N LEU A 113 3.67 -5.23 -7.12
CA LEU A 113 4.47 -5.50 -5.92
C LEU A 113 4.40 -6.98 -5.50
N GLY A 114 3.23 -7.61 -5.66
CA GLY A 114 2.97 -9.02 -5.38
C GLY A 114 3.83 -10.00 -6.20
N GLN A 115 4.40 -9.56 -7.32
CA GLN A 115 5.33 -10.37 -8.11
C GLN A 115 6.72 -10.48 -7.47
N PHE A 116 7.03 -9.63 -6.49
CA PHE A 116 8.34 -9.57 -5.88
C PHE A 116 8.37 -10.26 -4.51
N GLU A 117 9.25 -11.26 -4.40
CA GLU A 117 9.46 -11.99 -3.15
C GLU A 117 9.71 -11.12 -1.91
N PRO A 118 10.55 -10.05 -1.96
CA PRO A 118 10.82 -9.22 -0.79
C PRO A 118 9.56 -8.56 -0.23
N TYR A 119 8.67 -8.07 -1.10
CA TYR A 119 7.40 -7.49 -0.70
C TYR A 119 6.51 -8.54 -0.01
N VAL A 120 6.28 -9.68 -0.65
CA VAL A 120 5.40 -10.74 -0.12
C VAL A 120 5.91 -11.26 1.23
N LYS A 121 7.21 -11.55 1.35
CA LYS A 121 7.81 -12.06 2.61
C LYS A 121 7.71 -11.05 3.76
N THR A 122 8.00 -9.78 3.51
CA THR A 122 7.93 -8.74 4.56
C THR A 122 6.50 -8.44 4.97
N MET A 123 5.58 -8.34 4.00
CA MET A 123 4.15 -8.17 4.26
C MET A 123 3.59 -9.30 5.10
N LEU A 124 3.83 -10.57 4.75
CA LEU A 124 3.36 -11.72 5.53
C LEU A 124 3.93 -11.69 6.96
N ARG A 125 5.22 -11.43 7.11
CA ARG A 125 5.90 -11.43 8.41
C ARG A 125 5.39 -10.37 9.37
N MET A 126 5.01 -9.20 8.87
CA MET A 126 4.45 -8.15 9.73
C MET A 126 2.94 -8.28 9.94
N THR A 127 2.27 -9.24 9.29
CA THR A 127 0.80 -9.40 9.31
C THR A 127 0.39 -10.82 9.68
N ILE A 128 0.07 -11.65 8.69
CA ILE A 128 -0.54 -12.96 8.81
C ILE A 128 0.37 -13.96 9.55
N LEU A 129 1.68 -13.83 9.37
CA LEU A 129 2.72 -14.62 10.03
C LEU A 129 3.43 -13.81 11.12
N TYR A 130 2.70 -12.90 11.77
CA TYR A 130 3.23 -12.10 12.87
C TYR A 130 3.70 -13.01 14.02
N ASP A 131 4.87 -12.70 14.57
CA ASP A 131 5.54 -13.47 15.61
C ASP A 131 5.92 -12.54 16.77
N THR A 132 6.84 -11.60 16.54
CA THR A 132 7.27 -10.62 17.53
C THR A 132 7.26 -9.20 16.98
N GLU A 133 7.08 -8.23 17.87
CA GLU A 133 7.02 -6.80 17.54
C GLU A 133 8.30 -6.33 16.82
N SER A 134 9.48 -6.75 17.30
CA SER A 134 10.77 -6.35 16.70
C SER A 134 10.95 -6.90 15.28
N ARG A 135 10.48 -8.13 15.01
CA ARG A 135 10.52 -8.73 13.67
C ARG A 135 9.51 -8.07 12.73
N ALA A 136 8.34 -7.70 13.25
CA ALA A 136 7.33 -7.00 12.47
C ALA A 136 7.76 -5.57 12.12
N GLU A 137 8.36 -4.84 13.06
CA GLU A 137 8.94 -3.51 12.81
C GLU A 137 10.08 -3.57 11.78
N TRP A 138 10.96 -4.57 11.91
CA TRP A 138 12.02 -4.80 10.92
C TRP A 138 11.44 -5.06 9.52
N ALA A 139 10.43 -5.92 9.43
CA ALA A 139 9.76 -6.27 8.17
C ALA A 139 9.03 -5.06 7.57
N GLU A 140 8.37 -4.24 8.39
CA GLU A 140 7.72 -3.00 7.98
C GLU A 140 8.73 -2.03 7.38
N ASN A 141 9.86 -1.80 8.04
CA ASN A 141 10.92 -0.91 7.52
C ASN A 141 11.51 -1.42 6.20
N HIS A 142 11.70 -2.74 6.06
CA HIS A 142 12.19 -3.34 4.82
C HIS A 142 11.15 -3.23 3.69
N CYS A 143 9.87 -3.46 3.99
CA CYS A 143 8.78 -3.27 3.03
C CYS A 143 8.71 -1.81 2.54
N LYS A 144 8.74 -0.85 3.48
CA LYS A 144 8.77 0.59 3.16
C LYS A 144 9.94 0.97 2.27
N ALA A 145 11.14 0.46 2.57
CA ALA A 145 12.35 0.71 1.78
C ALA A 145 12.24 0.12 0.38
N PHE A 146 11.76 -1.12 0.26
CA PHE A 146 11.52 -1.78 -1.02
C PHE A 146 10.54 -1.00 -1.89
N ILE A 147 9.40 -0.60 -1.32
CA ILE A 147 8.37 0.20 -2.03
C ILE A 147 8.98 1.51 -2.53
N ASN A 148 9.72 2.23 -1.68
CA ASN A 148 10.35 3.49 -2.09
C ASN A 148 11.35 3.27 -3.24
N GLN A 149 12.14 2.19 -3.18
CA GLN A 149 13.07 1.84 -4.26
C GLN A 149 12.31 1.49 -5.56
N HIS A 150 11.24 0.70 -5.47
CA HIS A 150 10.43 0.27 -6.61
C HIS A 150 9.83 1.48 -7.35
N PHE A 151 9.28 2.46 -6.62
CA PHE A 151 8.72 3.69 -7.20
C PHE A 151 9.77 4.79 -7.46
N GLY A 152 11.06 4.54 -7.23
CA GLY A 152 12.13 5.52 -7.48
C GLY A 152 12.08 6.75 -6.56
N ILE A 153 11.49 6.62 -5.38
CA ILE A 153 11.27 7.72 -4.43
C ILE A 153 12.42 7.78 -3.43
N ARG A 154 13.12 8.92 -3.42
CA ARG A 154 14.18 9.18 -2.44
C ARG A 154 13.62 9.99 -1.28
N VAL A 155 13.68 9.42 -0.09
CA VAL A 155 13.37 10.13 1.16
C VAL A 155 14.59 10.94 1.57
N ILE A 156 14.57 12.25 1.33
CA ILE A 156 15.63 13.16 1.75
C ILE A 156 15.22 13.77 3.10
N LYS A 157 15.96 13.42 4.16
CA LYS A 157 15.87 14.12 5.45
C LYS A 157 16.70 15.40 5.38
N ARG A 158 16.07 16.57 5.34
CA ARG A 158 16.73 17.87 5.53
C ARG A 158 16.19 18.51 6.81
N HIS A 159 17.07 18.78 7.77
CA HIS A 159 16.74 19.47 9.04
C HIS A 159 15.54 18.89 9.80
N GLY A 160 15.38 17.55 9.81
CA GLY A 160 14.27 16.88 10.48
C GLY A 160 12.98 16.76 9.66
N GLU A 161 12.87 17.41 8.50
CA GLU A 161 11.75 17.25 7.58
C GLU A 161 12.01 16.11 6.58
N LEU A 162 11.06 15.18 6.47
CA LEU A 162 11.04 14.14 5.44
C LEU A 162 10.50 14.76 4.14
N LYS A 163 11.35 14.91 3.11
CA LYS A 163 10.94 15.34 1.77
C LYS A 163 11.11 14.19 0.78
N LEU A 164 10.05 13.86 0.04
CA LEU A 164 10.12 12.92 -1.08
C LEU A 164 10.68 13.64 -2.31
N LYS A 165 11.65 13.02 -2.99
CA LYS A 165 12.23 13.50 -4.25
C LYS A 165 12.25 12.36 -5.29
N ALA A 166 11.63 12.58 -6.44
CA ALA A 166 11.80 11.76 -7.64
C ALA A 166 13.18 11.98 -8.27
N SER A 167 13.66 10.95 -8.95
CA SER A 167 14.94 10.95 -9.68
C SER A 167 14.89 11.89 -10.88
#